data_AF-A0A6F7W3U0-F1
#
_entry.id   AF-A0A6F7W3U0-F1
#
_cell.length_a   1.000
_cell.length_b   1.000
_cell.length_c   1.000
_cell.angle_alpha   90.00
_cell.angle_beta   90.00
_cell.angle_gamma   90.00
#
_symmetry.space_group_name_H-M   'P 1'
#
loop_
_entity.id
_entity.type
_entity.pdbx_description
1 polymer ?
#
loop_
_entity_poly.entity_id
_entity_poly.type
_entity_poly.pdbx_seq_one_letter_code
_entity_poly.pdbx_strand_id
1 'polypeptide(L)'
;MSTTTVLSTPDPSVFGQSVTYTATVTGITAGAPPWGDVTFAIAGGPTLGPVPLTPTGPDSGTASVTDSTLAVGSHLVTANFVNSTDATDNSSGTTIQQVNQSATTTTVTFVPPAPVCGQSVTLTASVAAVPPGSGTPTGTVTFIVSADGPTVTGALDASGNVSVTVPGLSVGTHQVAAFYNGDTNFAPSNSPLTPLTISPASSSTALVITPASPVCGEAVTLCAQVTTTPPGTCT
;
A
#
# COMPACT_ATOMS: atom_id res chain seq x y z
N MET A 1 -16.28 -16.53 -43.23
CA MET A 1 -16.66 -15.30 -42.52
C MET A 1 -16.52 -15.62 -41.05
N SER A 2 -15.32 -15.42 -40.55
CA SER A 2 -14.97 -15.72 -39.18
C SER A 2 -15.74 -14.83 -38.21
N THR A 3 -15.88 -15.31 -36.98
CA THR A 3 -16.37 -14.51 -35.85
C THR A 3 -15.34 -14.52 -34.74
N THR A 4 -15.07 -13.36 -34.14
CA THR A 4 -14.14 -13.22 -33.02
C THR A 4 -14.92 -12.84 -31.77
N THR A 5 -14.69 -13.58 -30.69
CA THR A 5 -15.10 -13.20 -29.33
C THR A 5 -13.86 -12.97 -28.49
N VAL A 6 -13.95 -12.11 -27.49
CA VAL A 6 -12.86 -11.86 -26.55
C VAL A 6 -13.40 -11.87 -25.13
N LEU A 7 -12.67 -12.52 -24.23
CA LEU A 7 -12.92 -12.53 -22.80
C LEU A 7 -11.67 -12.07 -22.07
N SER A 8 -11.85 -11.38 -20.95
CA SER A 8 -10.80 -11.05 -20.00
C SER A 8 -11.00 -11.81 -18.69
N THR A 9 -9.91 -12.30 -18.11
CA THR A 9 -9.95 -13.03 -16.84
C THR A 9 -8.77 -12.64 -15.96
N PRO A 10 -8.99 -12.20 -14.71
CA PRO A 10 -10.30 -11.94 -14.08
C PRO A 10 -10.97 -10.64 -14.58
N ASP A 11 -12.31 -10.61 -14.54
CA ASP A 11 -13.12 -9.42 -14.80
C ASP A 11 -14.28 -9.35 -13.78
N PRO A 12 -14.32 -8.38 -12.85
CA PRO A 12 -13.33 -7.30 -12.67
C PRO A 12 -11.98 -7.80 -12.13
N SER A 13 -10.90 -7.06 -12.40
CA SER A 13 -9.59 -7.19 -11.76
C SER A 13 -9.35 -6.07 -10.75
N VAL A 14 -8.22 -6.12 -10.04
CA VAL A 14 -7.71 -5.00 -9.21
C VAL A 14 -6.43 -4.41 -9.80
N PHE A 15 -6.09 -3.18 -9.44
CA PHE A 15 -4.87 -2.52 -9.89
C PHE A 15 -3.61 -3.38 -9.66
N GLY A 16 -2.80 -3.52 -10.71
CA GLY A 16 -1.57 -4.32 -10.69
C GLY A 16 -1.78 -5.84 -10.80
N GLN A 17 -3.03 -6.34 -10.85
CA GLN A 17 -3.32 -7.74 -11.10
C GLN A 17 -3.15 -8.08 -12.59
N SER A 18 -2.49 -9.20 -12.89
CA SER A 18 -2.40 -9.71 -14.26
C SER A 18 -3.76 -10.22 -14.75
N VAL A 19 -4.19 -9.72 -15.91
CA VAL A 19 -5.40 -10.10 -16.63
C VAL A 19 -5.00 -10.81 -17.91
N THR A 20 -5.59 -11.98 -18.16
CA THR A 20 -5.46 -12.71 -19.42
C THR A 20 -6.62 -12.36 -20.34
N TYR A 21 -6.31 -11.87 -21.54
CA TYR A 21 -7.27 -11.67 -22.62
C TYR A 21 -7.17 -12.83 -23.60
N THR A 22 -8.29 -13.50 -23.84
CA THR A 22 -8.35 -14.63 -24.76
C THR A 22 -9.36 -14.32 -25.85
N ALA A 23 -8.87 -14.28 -27.09
CA ALA A 23 -9.72 -14.24 -28.27
C ALA A 23 -10.01 -15.66 -28.75
N THR A 24 -11.27 -15.93 -29.06
CA THR A 24 -11.70 -17.17 -29.74
C THR A 24 -12.25 -16.79 -31.10
N VAL A 25 -11.67 -17.37 -32.14
CA VAL A 25 -12.06 -17.16 -33.53
C VAL A 25 -12.66 -18.46 -34.06
N THR A 26 -13.84 -18.39 -34.68
CA THR A 26 -14.55 -19.54 -35.26
C THR A 26 -15.04 -19.22 -36.66
N GLY A 27 -15.38 -20.25 -37.46
CA GLY A 27 -15.88 -20.08 -38.82
C GLY A 27 -14.82 -19.57 -39.80
N ILE A 28 -13.55 -19.86 -39.51
CA ILE A 28 -12.39 -19.48 -40.33
C ILE A 28 -12.45 -20.26 -41.64
N THR A 29 -12.28 -19.57 -42.77
CA THR A 29 -12.22 -20.23 -44.08
C THR A 29 -11.07 -21.25 -44.09
N ALA A 30 -11.37 -22.50 -44.48
CA ALA A 30 -10.44 -23.62 -44.39
C ALA A 30 -9.13 -23.35 -45.13
N GLY A 31 -8.02 -23.50 -44.40
CA GLY A 31 -6.64 -23.32 -44.86
C GLY A 31 -5.66 -24.02 -43.92
N ALA A 32 -4.35 -23.95 -44.21
CA ALA A 32 -3.34 -24.50 -43.33
C ALA A 32 -3.12 -23.58 -42.12
N PRO A 33 -3.16 -24.09 -40.87
CA PRO A 33 -2.84 -23.29 -39.70
C PRO A 33 -1.35 -22.86 -39.71
N PRO A 34 -0.99 -21.73 -39.08
CA PRO A 34 -1.87 -20.80 -38.35
C PRO A 34 -2.62 -19.87 -39.33
N TRP A 35 -3.95 -19.91 -39.31
CA TRP A 35 -4.81 -19.18 -40.27
C TRP A 35 -4.67 -17.66 -40.20
N GLY A 36 -4.02 -17.14 -39.16
CA GLY A 36 -3.83 -15.72 -38.93
C GLY A 36 -3.45 -15.43 -37.48
N ASP A 37 -3.45 -14.14 -37.16
CA ASP A 37 -3.06 -13.62 -35.85
C ASP A 37 -4.16 -12.72 -35.27
N VAL A 38 -4.16 -12.56 -33.94
CA VAL A 38 -5.01 -11.60 -33.23
C VAL A 38 -4.17 -10.50 -32.59
N THR A 39 -4.58 -9.24 -32.81
CA THR A 39 -4.05 -8.08 -32.09
C THR A 39 -5.11 -7.54 -31.14
N PHE A 40 -4.73 -7.34 -29.88
CA PHE A 40 -5.60 -6.80 -28.83
C PHE A 40 -5.29 -5.32 -28.62
N ALA A 41 -6.27 -4.45 -28.85
CA ALA A 41 -6.18 -3.03 -28.56
C ALA A 41 -7.00 -2.69 -27.31
N ILE A 42 -6.38 -2.10 -26.29
CA ILE A 42 -7.03 -1.76 -25.02
C ILE A 42 -7.11 -0.25 -24.87
N ALA A 43 -8.32 0.28 -24.68
CA ALA A 43 -8.54 1.72 -24.51
C ALA A 43 -7.86 2.23 -23.22
N GLY A 44 -7.03 3.26 -23.35
CA GLY A 44 -6.23 3.79 -22.24
C GLY A 44 -5.11 2.85 -21.76
N GLY A 45 -4.83 1.77 -22.50
CA GLY A 45 -3.80 0.78 -22.22
C GLY A 45 -2.92 0.48 -23.45
N PRO A 46 -2.13 -0.60 -23.40
CA PRO A 46 -1.27 -0.99 -24.51
C PRO A 46 -2.06 -1.66 -25.65
N THR A 47 -1.40 -1.75 -26.81
CA THR A 47 -1.75 -2.72 -27.85
C THR A 47 -0.85 -3.95 -27.70
N LEU A 48 -1.44 -5.14 -27.66
CA LEU A 48 -0.77 -6.42 -27.42
C LEU A 48 -0.90 -7.32 -28.63
N GLY A 49 0.17 -8.03 -28.97
CA GLY A 49 0.25 -8.86 -30.18
C GLY A 49 0.99 -8.19 -31.35
N PRO A 50 0.91 -8.74 -32.57
CA PRO A 50 0.04 -9.84 -32.99
C PRO A 50 0.39 -11.18 -32.32
N VAL A 51 -0.62 -12.02 -32.07
CA VAL A 51 -0.47 -13.37 -31.52
C VAL A 51 -1.08 -14.41 -32.47
N PRO A 52 -0.30 -15.40 -32.93
CA PRO A 52 -0.82 -16.46 -33.79
C PRO A 52 -1.94 -17.26 -33.14
N LEU A 53 -2.96 -17.61 -33.93
CA LEU A 53 -3.99 -18.53 -33.49
C LEU A 53 -3.39 -19.91 -33.23
N THR A 54 -3.65 -20.45 -32.05
CA THR A 54 -3.48 -21.87 -31.75
C THR A 54 -4.75 -22.61 -32.16
N PRO A 55 -4.68 -23.60 -33.08
CA PRO A 55 -5.83 -24.39 -33.48
C PRO A 55 -6.56 -25.07 -32.33
N THR A 56 -7.88 -24.93 -32.31
CA THR A 56 -8.78 -25.64 -31.37
C THR A 56 -9.78 -26.54 -32.10
N GLY A 57 -9.84 -26.45 -33.43
CA GLY A 57 -10.73 -27.21 -34.30
C GLY A 57 -10.31 -27.07 -35.77
N PRO A 58 -11.12 -27.56 -36.72
CA PRO A 58 -10.82 -27.47 -38.15
C PRO A 58 -10.91 -26.04 -38.70
N ASP A 59 -11.73 -25.19 -38.06
CA ASP A 59 -12.06 -23.81 -38.47
C ASP A 59 -12.11 -22.86 -37.25
N SER A 60 -11.43 -23.24 -36.16
CA SER A 60 -11.39 -22.47 -34.93
C SER A 60 -10.01 -22.44 -34.28
N GLY A 61 -9.71 -21.33 -33.61
CA GLY A 61 -8.48 -21.17 -32.85
C GLY A 61 -8.60 -20.12 -31.75
N THR A 62 -7.60 -20.10 -30.88
CA THR A 62 -7.50 -19.13 -29.78
C THR A 62 -6.16 -18.42 -29.77
N ALA A 63 -6.16 -17.15 -29.36
CA ALA A 63 -4.96 -16.39 -29.06
C ALA A 63 -5.13 -15.74 -27.68
N SER A 64 -4.04 -15.71 -26.88
CA SER A 64 -4.07 -15.15 -25.53
C SER A 64 -2.88 -14.24 -25.27
N VAL A 65 -3.12 -13.15 -24.53
CA VAL A 65 -2.11 -12.20 -24.02
C VAL A 65 -2.42 -11.83 -22.58
N THR A 66 -1.42 -11.33 -21.85
CA THR A 66 -1.60 -10.83 -20.48
C THR A 66 -1.18 -9.38 -20.36
N ASP A 67 -1.89 -8.60 -19.54
CA ASP A 67 -1.48 -7.26 -19.12
C ASP A 67 -1.82 -7.03 -17.64
N SER A 68 -1.02 -6.22 -16.96
CA SER A 68 -1.20 -5.84 -15.56
C SER A 68 -1.00 -4.34 -15.32
N THR A 69 -1.04 -3.54 -16.40
CA THR A 69 -0.62 -2.12 -16.39
C THR A 69 -1.78 -1.15 -16.46
N LEU A 70 -3.00 -1.65 -16.66
CA LEU A 70 -4.21 -0.84 -16.69
C LEU A 70 -4.43 -0.07 -15.38
N ALA A 71 -4.78 1.20 -15.52
CA ALA A 71 -5.22 2.05 -14.43
C ALA A 71 -6.60 1.60 -13.89
N VAL A 72 -7.00 2.11 -12.73
CA VAL A 72 -8.37 1.89 -12.22
C VAL A 72 -9.39 2.54 -13.15
N GLY A 73 -10.38 1.77 -13.58
CA GLY A 73 -11.39 2.23 -14.52
C GLY A 73 -12.00 1.13 -15.39
N SER A 74 -12.75 1.55 -16.40
CA SER A 74 -13.38 0.68 -17.39
C SER A 74 -12.61 0.80 -18.71
N HIS A 75 -12.16 -0.32 -19.26
CA HIS A 75 -11.32 -0.39 -20.45
C HIS A 75 -11.98 -1.23 -21.54
N LEU A 76 -12.27 -0.61 -22.69
CA LEU A 76 -12.72 -1.36 -23.88
C LEU A 76 -11.54 -2.12 -24.47
N VAL A 77 -11.69 -3.45 -24.56
CA VAL A 77 -10.73 -4.37 -25.19
C VAL A 77 -11.29 -4.79 -26.53
N THR A 78 -10.52 -4.60 -27.59
CA THR A 78 -10.88 -5.03 -28.95
C THR A 78 -9.87 -6.06 -29.42
N ALA A 79 -10.32 -7.27 -29.73
CA ALA A 79 -9.53 -8.28 -30.40
C ALA A 79 -9.80 -8.21 -31.90
N ASN A 80 -8.75 -7.96 -32.69
CA ASN A 80 -8.82 -7.90 -34.15
C ASN A 80 -8.09 -9.11 -34.73
N PHE A 81 -8.85 -10.01 -35.34
CA PHE A 81 -8.32 -11.15 -36.07
C PHE A 81 -8.05 -10.76 -37.52
N VAL A 82 -6.83 -11.06 -37.99
CA VAL A 82 -6.44 -10.92 -39.40
C VAL A 82 -6.07 -12.29 -39.93
N ASN A 83 -6.83 -12.78 -40.91
CA ASN A 83 -6.50 -14.01 -41.64
C ASN A 83 -5.31 -13.74 -42.56
N SER A 84 -4.31 -14.61 -42.52
CA SER A 84 -3.03 -14.46 -43.23
C SER A 84 -3.15 -14.64 -44.74
N THR A 85 -4.25 -15.23 -45.22
CA THR A 85 -4.45 -15.61 -46.62
C THR A 85 -5.69 -15.00 -47.26
N ASP A 86 -6.67 -14.58 -46.47
CA ASP A 86 -7.94 -14.02 -46.96
C ASP A 86 -8.44 -12.89 -46.06
N ALA A 87 -8.16 -11.64 -46.46
CA ALA A 87 -8.60 -10.46 -45.72
C ALA A 87 -10.13 -10.30 -45.64
N THR A 88 -10.90 -10.98 -46.49
CA THR A 88 -12.37 -10.98 -46.40
C THR A 88 -12.90 -11.82 -45.24
N ASP A 89 -12.02 -12.62 -44.62
CA ASP A 89 -12.30 -13.45 -43.45
C ASP A 89 -11.79 -12.83 -42.13
N ASN A 90 -11.37 -11.56 -42.14
CA ASN A 90 -11.04 -10.82 -40.93
C ASN A 90 -12.28 -10.59 -40.07
N SER A 91 -12.12 -10.56 -38.75
CA SER A 91 -13.20 -10.26 -37.81
C SER A 91 -12.68 -9.58 -36.55
N SER A 92 -13.59 -9.03 -35.76
CA SER A 92 -13.25 -8.44 -34.47
C SER A 92 -14.30 -8.74 -33.41
N GLY A 93 -13.87 -8.70 -32.15
CA GLY A 93 -14.73 -8.86 -30.98
C GLY A 93 -14.32 -7.88 -29.90
N THR A 94 -15.26 -7.52 -29.03
CA THR A 94 -15.01 -6.56 -27.94
C THR A 94 -15.50 -7.07 -26.61
N THR A 95 -14.79 -6.72 -25.53
CA THR A 95 -15.26 -6.84 -24.14
C THR A 95 -14.87 -5.58 -23.35
N ILE A 96 -15.46 -5.39 -22.17
CA ILE A 96 -15.02 -4.37 -21.22
C ILE A 96 -14.23 -5.09 -20.12
N GLN A 97 -13.03 -4.62 -19.81
CA GLN A 97 -12.31 -4.99 -18.60
C GLN A 97 -12.53 -3.91 -17.55
N GLN A 98 -13.05 -4.30 -16.38
CA GLN A 98 -13.16 -3.41 -15.23
C GLN A 98 -11.96 -3.61 -14.29
N VAL A 99 -11.26 -2.54 -13.94
CA VAL A 99 -10.15 -2.52 -12.96
C VAL A 99 -10.59 -1.73 -11.73
N ASN A 100 -10.66 -2.40 -10.58
CA ASN A 100 -10.98 -1.80 -9.29
C ASN A 100 -9.70 -1.36 -8.55
N GLN A 101 -9.85 -0.50 -7.55
CA GLN A 101 -8.75 -0.21 -6.63
C GLN A 101 -8.29 -1.47 -5.91
N SER A 102 -6.98 -1.58 -5.70
CA SER A 102 -6.39 -2.64 -4.88
C SER A 102 -6.59 -2.35 -3.39
N ALA A 103 -6.97 -3.36 -2.62
CA ALA A 103 -7.03 -3.22 -1.17
C ALA A 103 -5.64 -3.01 -0.57
N THR A 104 -5.56 -2.33 0.58
CA THR A 104 -4.29 -2.12 1.30
C THR A 104 -4.37 -2.61 2.74
N THR A 105 -3.21 -2.92 3.30
CA THR A 105 -3.01 -3.08 4.75
C THR A 105 -2.13 -1.95 5.26
N THR A 106 -2.49 -1.41 6.43
CA THR A 106 -1.68 -0.42 7.14
C THR A 106 -1.23 -1.00 8.47
N THR A 107 0.04 -0.83 8.82
CA THR A 107 0.59 -1.18 10.13
C THR A 107 1.21 0.06 10.77
N VAL A 108 1.33 0.06 12.10
CA VAL A 108 1.97 1.14 12.85
C VAL A 108 2.91 0.57 13.90
N THR A 109 4.06 1.21 14.06
CA THR A 109 5.07 0.93 15.09
C THR A 109 5.57 2.25 15.67
N PHE A 110 6.26 2.18 16.80
CA PHE A 110 6.81 3.37 17.43
C PHE A 110 8.14 3.10 18.14
N VAL A 111 8.98 4.13 18.21
CA VAL A 111 10.29 4.11 18.86
C VAL A 111 10.43 5.36 19.75
N PRO A 112 10.87 5.22 21.01
CA PRO A 112 11.17 3.95 21.69
C PRO A 112 9.91 3.15 22.01
N PRO A 113 10.01 1.81 22.21
CA PRO A 113 8.87 0.96 22.53
C PRO A 113 8.32 1.17 23.96
N ALA A 114 9.14 1.72 24.86
CA ALA A 114 8.74 2.07 26.22
C ALA A 114 9.26 3.48 26.56
N PRO A 115 8.60 4.55 26.08
CA PRO A 115 9.01 5.90 26.36
C PRO A 115 8.74 6.26 27.83
N VAL A 116 9.57 7.17 28.35
CA VAL A 116 9.29 7.83 29.63
C VAL A 116 8.68 9.21 29.39
N CYS A 117 8.01 9.75 30.40
CA CYS A 117 7.36 11.06 30.33
C CYS A 117 8.31 12.15 29.80
N GLY A 118 7.85 12.90 28.80
CA GLY A 118 8.62 13.98 28.18
C GLY A 118 9.57 13.54 27.06
N GLN A 119 9.73 12.23 26.82
CA GLN A 119 10.49 11.70 25.70
C GLN A 119 9.65 11.70 24.42
N SER A 120 10.18 12.27 23.34
CA SER A 120 9.54 12.21 22.01
C SER A 120 9.44 10.78 21.49
N VAL A 121 8.39 10.49 20.74
CA VAL A 121 8.15 9.17 20.13
C VAL A 121 8.08 9.33 18.62
N THR A 122 8.82 8.51 17.87
CA THR A 122 8.70 8.42 16.42
C THR A 122 7.72 7.31 16.08
N LEU A 123 6.62 7.66 15.42
CA LEU A 123 5.64 6.72 14.88
C LEU A 123 6.01 6.42 13.42
N THR A 124 5.99 5.15 13.04
CA THR A 124 6.24 4.70 11.68
C THR A 124 5.06 3.86 11.21
N ALA A 125 4.45 4.26 10.09
CA ALA A 125 3.45 3.46 9.41
C ALA A 125 4.01 2.83 8.13
N SER A 126 3.54 1.63 7.80
CA SER A 126 3.83 0.94 6.55
C SER A 126 2.53 0.52 5.90
N VAL A 127 2.37 0.85 4.62
CA VAL A 127 1.18 0.59 3.81
C VAL A 127 1.57 -0.28 2.63
N ALA A 128 0.89 -1.41 2.46
CA ALA A 128 1.17 -2.37 1.41
C ALA A 128 -0.10 -2.76 0.65
N ALA A 129 0.06 -3.06 -0.64
CA ALA A 129 -1.00 -3.65 -1.47
C ALA A 129 -1.33 -5.08 -1.01
N VAL A 130 -2.60 -5.44 -1.05
CA VAL A 130 -3.06 -6.81 -0.77
C VAL A 130 -3.13 -7.61 -2.08
N PRO A 131 -2.47 -8.78 -2.16
CA PRO A 131 -2.62 -9.67 -3.31
C PRO A 131 -4.10 -10.01 -3.59
N PRO A 132 -4.52 -10.06 -4.85
CA PRO A 132 -3.69 -10.14 -6.06
C PRO A 132 -3.25 -8.78 -6.63
N GLY A 133 -3.58 -7.66 -5.99
CA GLY A 133 -3.09 -6.36 -6.42
C GLY A 133 -1.59 -6.19 -6.16
N SER A 134 -0.98 -5.24 -6.88
CA SER A 134 0.47 -5.02 -6.86
C SER A 134 0.80 -3.54 -6.96
N GLY A 135 2.08 -3.21 -6.72
CA GLY A 135 2.61 -1.85 -6.67
C GLY A 135 2.73 -1.30 -5.25
N THR A 136 3.27 -0.09 -5.14
CA THR A 136 3.46 0.60 -3.86
C THR A 136 2.40 1.68 -3.69
N PRO A 137 1.61 1.67 -2.60
CA PRO A 137 0.66 2.73 -2.30
C PRO A 137 1.33 4.10 -2.15
N THR A 138 0.67 5.14 -2.66
CA THR A 138 1.10 6.54 -2.54
C THR A 138 0.10 7.34 -1.71
N GLY A 139 0.41 8.60 -1.40
CA GLY A 139 -0.48 9.47 -0.66
C GLY A 139 -0.03 9.68 0.78
N THR A 140 -0.99 9.77 1.70
CA THR A 140 -0.72 10.21 3.08
C THR A 140 -1.30 9.25 4.12
N VAL A 141 -0.63 9.23 5.28
CA VAL A 141 -1.11 8.54 6.48
C VAL A 141 -1.28 9.55 7.59
N THR A 142 -2.44 9.51 8.24
CA THR A 142 -2.74 10.29 9.43
C THR A 142 -2.62 9.41 10.67
N PHE A 143 -1.74 9.79 11.58
CA PHE A 143 -1.58 9.16 12.89
C PHE A 143 -2.44 9.89 13.91
N ILE A 144 -3.17 9.13 14.71
CA ILE A 144 -3.94 9.63 15.84
C ILE A 144 -3.41 8.95 17.09
N VAL A 145 -2.97 9.75 18.06
CA VAL A 145 -2.61 9.31 19.40
C VAL A 145 -3.69 9.80 20.37
N SER A 146 -4.27 8.91 21.16
CA SER A 146 -5.35 9.29 22.08
C SER A 146 -4.88 10.16 23.26
N ALA A 147 -5.85 10.66 24.04
CA ALA A 147 -5.64 11.53 25.20
C ALA A 147 -5.03 12.89 24.83
N ASP A 148 -3.85 13.23 25.35
CA ASP A 148 -3.08 14.44 25.03
C ASP A 148 -2.20 14.30 23.77
N GLY A 149 -2.28 13.15 23.10
CA GLY A 149 -1.55 12.89 21.88
C GLY A 149 -2.03 13.74 20.69
N PRO A 150 -1.12 14.13 19.77
CA PRO A 150 -1.49 14.92 18.61
C PRO A 150 -2.11 14.05 17.51
N THR A 151 -2.79 14.72 16.58
CA THR A 151 -3.03 14.18 15.23
C THR A 151 -1.96 14.74 14.30
N VAL A 152 -1.22 13.87 13.62
CA VAL A 152 -0.14 14.25 12.71
C VAL A 152 -0.25 13.48 11.41
N THR A 153 0.08 14.13 10.30
CA THR A 153 0.00 13.52 8.97
C THR A 153 1.37 13.55 8.31
N GLY A 154 1.71 12.48 7.59
CA GLY A 154 2.90 12.41 6.76
C GLY A 154 2.60 11.79 5.40
N ALA A 155 3.50 12.02 4.44
CA ALA A 155 3.43 11.43 3.11
C ALA A 155 4.22 10.11 3.07
N LEU A 156 3.69 9.13 2.33
CA LEU A 156 4.40 7.88 2.07
C LEU A 156 5.63 8.11 1.19
N ASP A 157 6.72 7.42 1.52
CA ASP A 157 7.92 7.34 0.69
C ASP A 157 7.75 6.31 -0.45
N ALA A 158 8.79 6.17 -1.27
CA ALA A 158 8.78 5.25 -2.41
C ALA A 158 8.67 3.76 -2.02
N SER A 159 8.80 3.43 -0.73
CA SER A 159 8.66 2.08 -0.18
C SER A 159 7.33 1.87 0.56
N GLY A 160 6.42 2.86 0.52
CA GLY A 160 5.14 2.77 1.21
C GLY A 160 5.25 2.97 2.73
N ASN A 161 6.27 3.68 3.21
CA ASN A 161 6.45 3.96 4.63
C ASN A 161 6.40 5.46 4.92
N VAL A 162 6.08 5.81 6.15
CA VAL A 162 6.09 7.20 6.64
C VAL A 162 6.39 7.25 8.12
N SER A 163 7.26 8.18 8.51
CA SER A 163 7.67 8.40 9.89
C SER A 163 7.38 9.83 10.33
N VAL A 164 6.80 9.97 11.53
CA VAL A 164 6.51 11.27 12.16
C VAL A 164 6.92 11.22 13.63
N THR A 165 7.47 12.32 14.14
CA THR A 165 7.82 12.42 15.56
C THR A 165 6.77 13.22 16.31
N VAL A 166 6.23 12.64 17.37
CA VAL A 166 5.33 13.31 18.30
C VAL A 166 6.11 13.75 19.56
N PRO A 167 5.75 14.88 20.17
CA PRO A 167 6.39 15.35 21.39
C PRO A 167 6.14 14.38 22.56
N GLY A 168 6.82 14.61 23.68
CA GLY A 168 6.61 13.85 24.90
C GLY A 168 5.15 13.88 25.35
N LEU A 169 4.63 12.70 25.69
CA LEU A 169 3.26 12.49 26.14
C LEU A 169 3.21 12.38 27.67
N SER A 170 2.03 12.62 28.25
CA SER A 170 1.78 12.39 29.67
C SER A 170 1.89 10.92 30.07
N VAL A 171 2.09 10.66 31.37
CA VAL A 171 2.15 9.29 31.91
C VAL A 171 0.78 8.63 31.76
N GLY A 172 0.77 7.40 31.24
CA GLY A 172 -0.45 6.62 31.07
C GLY A 172 -0.39 5.73 29.82
N THR A 173 -1.54 5.17 29.46
CA THR A 173 -1.69 4.41 28.21
C THR A 173 -2.41 5.25 27.18
N HIS A 174 -1.76 5.44 26.03
CA HIS A 174 -2.31 6.03 24.83
C HIS A 174 -2.62 4.92 23.83
N GLN A 175 -3.55 5.17 22.92
CA GLN A 175 -3.80 4.31 21.76
C GLN A 175 -3.30 5.03 20.51
N VAL A 176 -2.54 4.31 19.70
CA VAL A 176 -2.02 4.79 18.42
C VAL A 176 -2.75 4.07 17.29
N ALA A 177 -3.26 4.83 16.33
CA ALA A 177 -3.75 4.31 15.06
C ALA A 177 -3.19 5.12 13.90
N ALA A 178 -2.93 4.45 12.78
CA ALA A 178 -2.54 5.03 11.51
C ALA A 178 -3.65 4.83 10.48
N PHE A 179 -4.06 5.89 9.79
CA PHE A 179 -5.12 5.89 8.79
C PHE A 179 -4.53 6.29 7.45
N TYR A 180 -4.49 5.34 6.51
CA TYR A 180 -4.14 5.58 5.12
C TYR A 180 -5.39 6.02 4.34
N ASN A 181 -5.29 7.17 3.67
CA ASN A 181 -6.43 7.80 2.99
C ASN A 181 -6.76 7.20 1.61
N GLY A 182 -5.96 6.26 1.12
CA GLY A 182 -6.08 5.75 -0.25
C GLY A 182 -5.48 6.70 -1.28
N ASP A 183 -5.43 6.24 -2.53
CA ASP A 183 -5.09 7.02 -3.71
C ASP A 183 -5.95 6.58 -4.91
N THR A 184 -5.55 6.94 -6.14
CA THR A 184 -6.30 6.57 -7.34
C THR A 184 -6.33 5.06 -7.61
N ASN A 185 -5.31 4.33 -7.14
CA ASN A 185 -5.06 2.92 -7.43
C ASN A 185 -5.31 2.01 -6.21
N PHE A 186 -5.19 2.57 -5.00
CA PHE A 186 -5.23 1.83 -3.75
C PHE A 186 -6.32 2.36 -2.82
N ALA A 187 -7.12 1.44 -2.28
CA ALA A 187 -8.18 1.76 -1.34
C ALA A 187 -7.63 2.19 0.03
N PRO A 188 -8.35 3.05 0.77
CA PRO A 188 -7.99 3.44 2.14
C PRO A 188 -7.97 2.23 3.08
N SER A 189 -7.13 2.30 4.11
CA SER A 189 -7.07 1.30 5.19
C SER A 189 -6.59 1.93 6.49
N ASN A 190 -6.69 1.20 7.60
CA ASN A 190 -6.19 1.65 8.89
C ASN A 190 -5.45 0.52 9.61
N SER A 191 -4.51 0.91 10.49
CA SER A 191 -3.89 -0.03 11.41
C SER A 191 -4.88 -0.46 12.51
N PRO A 192 -4.62 -1.59 13.17
CA PRO A 192 -5.17 -1.86 14.49
C PRO A 192 -4.77 -0.76 15.49
N LEU A 193 -5.54 -0.63 16.58
CA LEU A 193 -5.16 0.20 17.72
C LEU A 193 -4.00 -0.46 18.45
N THR A 194 -2.89 0.27 18.62
CA THR A 194 -1.69 -0.21 19.30
C THR A 194 -1.47 0.59 20.59
N PRO A 195 -1.43 -0.05 21.77
CA PRO A 195 -1.23 0.66 23.03
C PRO A 195 0.21 1.14 23.17
N LEU A 196 0.36 2.43 23.48
CA LEU A 196 1.61 3.10 23.81
C LEU A 196 1.59 3.50 25.29
N THR A 197 2.38 2.81 26.11
CA THR A 197 2.44 3.09 27.55
C THR A 197 3.63 3.99 27.85
N ILE A 198 3.35 5.14 28.44
CA ILE A 198 4.34 6.11 28.88
C ILE A 198 4.58 5.92 30.36
N SER A 199 5.82 5.61 30.72
CA SER A 199 6.22 5.40 32.12
C SER A 199 6.65 6.71 32.78
N PRO A 200 6.51 6.85 34.11
CA PRO A 200 7.16 7.94 34.83
C PRO A 200 8.66 8.02 34.54
N ALA A 201 9.20 9.23 34.50
CA ALA A 201 10.64 9.41 34.45
C ALA A 201 11.27 9.02 35.79
N SER A 202 12.44 8.36 35.76
CA SER A 202 13.22 8.11 36.97
C SER A 202 13.80 9.42 37.52
N SER A 203 13.98 9.50 38.83
CA SER A 203 14.58 10.64 39.53
C SER A 203 15.72 10.19 40.45
N SER A 204 16.74 11.04 40.60
CA SER A 204 17.83 10.88 41.56
C SER A 204 17.75 11.94 42.64
N THR A 205 18.09 11.58 43.87
CA THR A 205 18.11 12.50 45.02
C THR A 205 19.51 12.54 45.64
N ALA A 206 20.13 13.71 45.70
CA ALA A 206 21.41 13.93 46.37
C ALA A 206 21.20 14.83 47.61
N LEU A 207 21.81 14.46 48.74
CA LEU A 207 21.79 15.27 49.95
C LEU A 207 23.13 16.00 50.12
N VAL A 208 23.07 17.32 50.25
CA VAL A 208 24.23 18.17 50.51
C VAL A 208 24.10 18.74 51.92
N ILE A 209 25.17 18.62 52.72
CA ILE A 209 25.26 19.23 54.06
C ILE A 209 26.23 20.41 54.02
N THR A 210 25.86 21.53 54.64
CA THR A 210 26.70 22.73 54.73
C THR A 210 26.78 23.24 56.17
N PRO A 211 27.99 23.42 56.74
CA PRO A 211 29.29 23.07 56.15
C PRO A 211 29.46 21.55 56.02
N ALA A 212 30.30 21.11 55.07
CA ALA A 212 30.52 19.68 54.81
C ALA A 212 31.12 18.91 56.01
N SER A 213 31.79 19.63 56.92
CA SER A 213 32.41 19.11 58.14
C SER A 213 32.08 20.00 59.34
N PRO A 214 30.88 19.88 59.93
CA PRO A 214 30.46 20.72 61.05
C PRO A 214 31.14 20.33 62.37
N VAL A 215 31.32 21.29 63.28
CA VAL A 215 31.82 21.04 64.65
C VAL A 215 30.68 20.97 65.67
N CYS A 216 30.99 20.50 66.88
CA CYS A 216 29.99 20.36 67.95
C CYS A 216 29.32 21.71 68.29
N GLY A 217 27.99 21.75 68.24
CA GLY A 217 27.19 22.94 68.48
C GLY A 217 27.01 23.87 67.28
N GLU A 218 27.62 23.56 66.13
CA GLU A 218 27.43 24.31 64.89
C GLU A 218 26.12 23.92 64.21
N ALA A 219 25.40 24.91 63.69
CA ALA A 219 24.19 24.68 62.91
C ALA A 219 24.56 24.16 61.51
N VAL A 220 23.88 23.11 61.05
CA VAL A 220 24.03 22.57 59.70
C VAL A 220 22.80 22.86 58.86
N THR A 221 23.00 23.10 57.57
CA THR A 221 21.94 23.13 56.57
C THR A 221 21.98 21.85 55.76
N LEU A 222 20.82 21.20 55.62
CA LEU A 222 20.64 20.02 54.77
C LEU A 222 19.82 20.42 53.54
N CYS A 223 20.40 20.29 52.35
CA CYS A 223 19.74 20.55 51.09
C CYS A 223 19.60 19.24 50.31
N ALA A 224 18.37 18.76 50.14
CA ALA A 224 18.08 17.70 49.18
C ALA A 224 17.93 18.31 47.79
N GLN A 225 18.62 17.74 46.81
CA GLN A 225 18.49 18.09 45.40
C GLN A 225 17.91 16.90 44.65
N VAL A 226 16.74 17.09 44.04
CA VAL A 226 16.08 16.08 43.22
C VAL A 226 16.27 16.45 41.76
N THR A 227 16.78 15.54 40.95
CA THR A 227 16.94 15.72 39.51
C THR A 227 16.28 14.58 38.76
N THR A 228 15.65 14.88 37.62
CA THR A 228 15.14 13.85 36.70
C THR A 228 16.30 13.24 35.94
N THR A 229 16.23 11.93 35.64
CA THR A 229 17.22 11.27 34.79
C THR A 229 16.78 11.35 33.32
N PRO A 230 17.63 11.87 32.41
CA PRO A 230 17.34 11.85 30.98
C PRO A 230 17.03 10.44 30.45
N PRO A 231 16.17 10.29 29.44
CA PRO A 231 15.57 11.36 28.63
C PRO A 231 14.29 11.99 29.22
N GLY A 232 13.89 11.60 30.44
CA GLY A 232 12.67 12.12 31.06
C GLY A 232 12.78 13.59 31.45
N THR A 233 11.77 14.39 31.11
CA THR A 233 11.75 15.84 31.34
C THR A 233 10.55 16.35 32.14
N CYS A 234 9.60 15.48 32.49
CA CYS A 234 8.47 15.85 33.33
C CYS A 234 8.92 16.11 34.77
N THR A 235 8.52 17.26 35.32
CA THR A 235 8.76 17.70 36.70
C THR A 235 7.51 17.55 37.55
#